data_AF-A0A4Z0QAD5-F1
#
_entry.id   AF-A0A4Z0QAD5-F1
#
_cell.length_a   1.000
_cell.length_b   1.000
_cell.length_c   1.000
_cell.angle_alpha   90.00
_cell.angle_beta   90.00
_cell.angle_gamma   90.00
#
_symmetry.space_group_name_H-M   'P 1'
#
loop_
_entity.id
_entity.type
_entity.pdbx_description
1 polymer ?
#
loop_
_entity_poly.entity_id
_entity_poly.type
_entity_poly.pdbx_seq_one_letter_code
_entity_poly.pdbx_strand_id
1 'polypeptide(L)'
;MSKIINSGGDEADFTKPLYAPIKRRSFFMYAGATAGATALILSGCSDDEDTVTAPGTVSLGSGDIGVLNYAYALEQLEAAFYAQVIATPYTGITTDERAALTAISKHEAIHRDFFKAAIPTNQAIPGLNPDFSKINFTDRTQVLTAAKTFEDLGVAAYNGAGQLIQNGTYLLLAGKIVSVEARHAAYIRDLLTPGSFAGNDVVNTSGLDQALSVSAVLTAAQPYIKEKINGDNVGK
;
A
#
# COMPACT_ATOMS: atom_id res chain seq x y z
N MET A 1 58.18 24.30 -22.91
CA MET A 1 56.92 25.08 -22.99
C MET A 1 55.79 24.19 -22.49
N SER A 2 55.02 24.74 -21.55
CA SER A 2 53.69 24.35 -21.06
C SER A 2 53.44 22.97 -20.41
N LYS A 3 53.02 23.07 -19.15
CA LYS A 3 52.37 22.11 -18.25
C LYS A 3 51.18 21.39 -18.89
N ILE A 4 50.83 20.20 -18.38
CA ILE A 4 49.55 19.91 -17.72
C ILE A 4 49.74 18.68 -16.81
N ILE A 5 49.31 18.85 -15.56
CA ILE A 5 49.15 17.82 -14.54
C ILE A 5 47.80 17.15 -14.81
N ASN A 6 47.73 15.82 -14.87
CA ASN A 6 46.45 15.12 -14.79
C ASN A 6 46.46 14.18 -13.58
N SER A 7 45.62 14.51 -12.60
CA SER A 7 45.31 13.72 -11.42
C SER A 7 44.09 12.86 -11.76
N GLY A 8 44.31 11.58 -12.08
CA GLY A 8 43.24 10.59 -12.18
C GLY A 8 43.07 9.88 -10.85
N GLY A 9 42.02 10.22 -10.11
CA GLY A 9 41.59 9.53 -8.90
C GLY A 9 40.91 8.19 -9.20
N ASP A 10 40.89 7.35 -8.18
CA ASP A 10 40.31 6.00 -8.17
C ASP A 10 38.83 6.00 -8.60
N GLU A 11 38.57 5.50 -9.80
CA GLU A 11 37.24 5.11 -10.26
C GLU A 11 36.85 3.81 -9.55
N ALA A 12 35.83 3.89 -8.69
CA ALA A 12 35.24 2.73 -8.03
C ALA A 12 34.61 1.80 -9.08
N ASP A 13 35.11 0.56 -9.13
CA ASP A 13 34.67 -0.52 -10.02
C ASP A 13 33.23 -0.97 -9.70
N PHE A 14 32.25 -0.43 -10.45
CA PHE A 14 30.82 -0.76 -10.36
C PHE A 14 30.42 -1.98 -11.23
N THR A 15 31.35 -2.83 -11.67
CA THR A 15 31.05 -3.90 -12.64
C THR A 15 30.79 -5.30 -12.06
N LYS A 16 30.52 -5.43 -10.75
CA LYS A 16 30.19 -6.75 -10.15
C LYS A 16 28.68 -6.97 -10.01
N PRO A 17 28.09 -7.97 -10.70
CA PRO A 17 26.68 -8.29 -10.55
C PRO A 17 26.42 -8.89 -9.17
N LEU A 18 25.51 -8.26 -8.40
CA LEU A 18 24.96 -8.80 -7.16
C LEU A 18 23.98 -9.94 -7.45
N TYR A 19 24.49 -11.08 -7.92
CA TYR A 19 23.75 -12.34 -7.94
C TYR A 19 24.13 -13.16 -6.70
N ALA A 20 23.50 -12.84 -5.57
CA ALA A 20 23.46 -13.76 -4.44
C ALA A 20 22.22 -14.65 -4.59
N PRO A 21 22.36 -15.96 -4.91
CA PRO A 21 21.21 -16.84 -5.02
C PRO A 21 20.56 -17.03 -3.64
N ILE A 22 19.33 -16.54 -3.50
CA ILE A 22 18.49 -16.81 -2.32
C ILE A 22 18.32 -18.32 -2.21
N LYS A 23 18.83 -18.91 -1.12
CA LYS A 23 18.69 -20.35 -0.85
C LYS A 23 17.20 -20.67 -0.63
N ARG A 24 16.58 -21.35 -1.59
CA ARG A 24 15.19 -21.87 -1.58
C ARG A 24 14.84 -22.83 -0.42
N ARG A 25 15.77 -23.05 0.51
CA ARG A 25 15.67 -23.92 1.69
C ARG A 25 15.25 -23.16 2.97
N SER A 26 15.27 -21.83 2.97
CA SER A 26 14.91 -21.04 4.15
C SER A 26 13.43 -20.65 4.21
N PHE A 27 12.60 -21.09 3.25
CA PHE A 27 11.17 -20.76 3.20
C PHE A 27 10.24 -21.85 3.76
N PHE A 28 10.79 -22.93 4.32
CA PHE A 28 10.01 -24.06 4.85
C PHE A 28 10.19 -24.30 6.36
N MET A 29 10.64 -23.30 7.12
CA MET A 29 10.86 -23.43 8.57
C MET A 29 9.82 -22.68 9.41
N TYR A 30 8.55 -22.65 8.97
CA TYR A 30 7.42 -22.17 9.79
C TYR A 30 6.09 -22.91 9.52
N ALA A 31 6.15 -24.13 8.98
CA ALA A 31 4.97 -25.00 8.80
C ALA A 31 5.19 -26.30 9.59
N GLY A 32 5.02 -26.24 10.90
CA GLY A 32 5.07 -27.41 11.78
C GLY A 32 4.42 -27.09 13.13
N ALA A 33 3.46 -27.93 13.52
CA ALA A 33 2.52 -27.83 14.65
C ALA A 33 1.29 -26.95 14.32
N THR A 34 0.04 -27.42 14.23
CA THR A 34 -0.64 -28.57 14.84
C THR A 34 -1.86 -28.97 14.00
N ALA A 35 -1.92 -30.22 13.55
CA ALA A 35 -3.17 -30.86 13.14
C ALA A 35 -3.56 -31.85 14.22
N GLY A 36 -4.68 -31.61 14.91
CA GLY A 36 -5.25 -32.58 15.85
C GLY A 36 -6.15 -32.00 16.93
N ALA A 37 -7.39 -32.52 16.96
CA ALA A 37 -8.37 -32.54 18.05
C ALA A 37 -9.24 -31.29 18.31
N THR A 38 -10.52 -31.47 18.00
CA THR A 38 -11.70 -30.78 18.52
C THR A 38 -11.72 -30.64 20.04
N ALA A 39 -12.09 -29.46 20.57
CA ALA A 39 -12.94 -29.30 21.76
C ALA A 39 -13.40 -27.84 21.91
N LEU A 40 -14.72 -27.63 21.95
CA LEU A 40 -15.38 -26.41 22.41
C LEU A 40 -15.14 -26.22 23.91
N ILE A 41 -14.61 -25.05 24.32
CA ILE A 41 -14.82 -24.50 25.68
C ILE A 41 -15.12 -23.00 25.56
N LEU A 42 -16.34 -22.65 25.96
CA LEU A 42 -16.82 -21.31 26.26
C LEU A 42 -16.21 -20.82 27.58
N SER A 43 -15.56 -19.66 27.58
CA SER A 43 -15.58 -18.62 28.64
C SER A 43 -14.27 -17.84 28.67
N GLY A 44 -14.38 -16.53 28.48
CA GLY A 44 -13.31 -15.57 28.70
C GLY A 44 -13.86 -14.17 28.50
N CYS A 45 -14.74 -13.72 29.40
CA CYS A 45 -15.03 -12.29 29.52
C CYS A 45 -13.79 -11.61 30.08
N SER A 46 -13.22 -10.70 29.30
CA SER A 46 -12.47 -9.56 29.80
C SER A 46 -13.08 -8.33 29.16
N ASP A 47 -13.33 -7.31 29.97
CA ASP A 47 -13.96 -6.04 29.61
C ASP A 47 -13.23 -5.38 28.43
N ASP A 48 -13.65 -5.69 27.21
CA ASP A 48 -13.39 -4.88 26.03
C ASP A 48 -14.71 -4.23 25.66
N GLU A 49 -14.69 -2.93 25.43
CA GLU A 49 -15.82 -2.20 24.88
C GLU A 49 -16.23 -2.88 23.56
N ASP A 50 -17.25 -3.73 23.63
CA ASP A 50 -17.92 -4.31 22.48
C ASP A 50 -18.53 -3.15 21.69
N THR A 51 -17.73 -2.59 20.79
CA THR A 51 -18.26 -1.75 19.72
C THR A 51 -19.15 -2.66 18.90
N VAL A 52 -20.46 -2.61 19.16
CA VAL A 52 -21.48 -3.28 18.36
C VAL A 52 -21.33 -2.75 16.93
N THR A 53 -20.57 -3.47 16.10
CA THR A 53 -20.42 -3.16 14.69
C THR A 53 -21.77 -3.33 14.03
N ALA A 54 -22.36 -2.22 13.60
CA ALA A 54 -23.57 -2.25 12.81
C ALA A 54 -23.36 -3.17 11.59
N PRO A 55 -24.39 -3.94 11.16
CA PRO A 55 -24.27 -4.82 9.99
C PRO A 55 -23.68 -4.07 8.80
N GLY A 56 -22.58 -4.58 8.23
CA GLY A 56 -21.87 -3.95 7.12
C GLY A 56 -20.78 -2.93 7.51
N THR A 57 -20.43 -2.79 8.79
CA THR A 57 -19.29 -2.00 9.25
C THR A 57 -18.08 -2.89 9.56
N VAL A 58 -16.89 -2.51 9.06
CA VAL A 58 -15.61 -3.16 9.36
C VAL A 58 -14.81 -2.28 10.30
N SER A 59 -14.52 -2.77 11.51
CA SER A 59 -13.64 -2.09 12.46
C SER A 59 -12.18 -2.39 12.14
N LEU A 60 -11.34 -1.36 12.11
CA LEU A 60 -9.90 -1.52 11.89
C LEU A 60 -9.15 -1.95 13.16
N GLY A 61 -9.75 -1.78 14.34
CA GLY A 61 -9.11 -2.04 15.63
C GLY A 61 -8.32 -0.83 16.16
N SER A 62 -7.38 -1.11 17.08
CA SER A 62 -6.61 -0.09 17.82
C SER A 62 -5.11 -0.37 17.84
N GLY A 63 -4.33 0.58 18.37
CA GLY A 63 -2.87 0.54 18.40
C GLY A 63 -2.23 0.30 17.03
N ASP A 64 -1.05 -0.31 17.04
CA ASP A 64 -0.30 -0.65 15.82
C ASP A 64 -1.07 -1.60 14.90
N ILE A 65 -1.83 -2.55 15.45
CA ILE A 65 -2.64 -3.47 14.64
C ILE A 65 -3.75 -2.70 13.90
N GLY A 66 -4.36 -1.70 14.55
CA GLY A 66 -5.28 -0.78 13.92
C GLY A 66 -4.66 -0.05 12.73
N VAL A 67 -3.40 0.40 12.88
CA VAL A 67 -2.65 1.05 11.79
C VAL A 67 -2.32 0.08 10.66
N LEU A 68 -1.97 -1.17 10.97
CA LEU A 68 -1.73 -2.19 9.95
C LEU A 68 -3.02 -2.58 9.20
N ASN A 69 -4.14 -2.75 9.89
CA ASN A 69 -5.44 -3.00 9.27
C ASN A 69 -5.91 -1.81 8.43
N TYR A 70 -5.60 -0.58 8.85
CA TYR A 70 -5.84 0.63 8.07
C TYR A 70 -5.07 0.61 6.75
N ALA A 71 -3.76 0.35 6.77
CA ALA A 71 -2.97 0.19 5.56
C ALA A 71 -3.52 -0.97 4.71
N TYR A 72 -3.76 -2.13 5.32
CA TYR A 72 -4.31 -3.31 4.64
C TYR A 72 -5.65 -3.05 3.94
N ALA A 73 -6.53 -2.20 4.49
CA ALA A 73 -7.78 -1.81 3.85
C ALA A 73 -7.54 -1.05 2.53
N LEU A 74 -6.58 -0.12 2.52
CA LEU A 74 -6.23 0.67 1.33
C LEU A 74 -5.55 -0.19 0.28
N GLU A 75 -4.61 -1.05 0.70
CA GLU A 75 -3.90 -1.99 -0.18
C GLU A 75 -4.85 -3.01 -0.82
N GLN A 76 -5.92 -3.41 -0.13
CA GLN A 76 -6.98 -4.22 -0.72
C GLN A 76 -7.71 -3.49 -1.85
N LEU A 77 -7.99 -2.20 -1.66
CA LEU A 77 -8.65 -1.36 -2.66
C LEU A 77 -7.76 -1.19 -3.91
N GLU A 78 -6.49 -0.84 -3.71
CA GLU A 78 -5.53 -0.63 -4.79
C GLU A 78 -5.22 -1.92 -5.55
N ALA A 79 -4.97 -3.02 -4.85
CA ALA A 79 -4.74 -4.31 -5.47
C ALA A 79 -5.94 -4.77 -6.31
N ALA A 80 -7.17 -4.51 -5.85
CA ALA A 80 -8.37 -4.82 -6.62
C ALA A 80 -8.55 -3.89 -7.84
N PHE A 81 -8.26 -2.59 -7.68
CA PHE A 81 -8.31 -1.63 -8.78
C PHE A 81 -7.35 -2.02 -9.89
N TYR A 82 -6.08 -2.26 -9.59
CA TYR A 82 -5.11 -2.62 -10.61
C TYR A 82 -5.36 -4.00 -11.21
N ALA A 83 -5.86 -4.97 -10.43
CA ALA A 83 -6.33 -6.24 -10.99
C ALA A 83 -7.42 -6.02 -12.06
N GLN A 84 -8.36 -5.08 -11.82
CA GLN A 84 -9.39 -4.71 -12.79
C GLN A 84 -8.79 -3.99 -14.02
N VAL A 85 -7.81 -3.10 -13.85
CA VAL A 85 -7.09 -2.45 -14.96
C VAL A 85 -6.41 -3.47 -15.88
N ILE A 86 -5.78 -4.50 -15.30
CA ILE A 86 -5.12 -5.55 -16.09
C ILE A 86 -6.11 -6.48 -16.75
N ALA A 87 -7.21 -6.82 -16.06
CA ALA A 87 -8.27 -7.66 -16.62
C ALA A 87 -9.02 -6.96 -17.77
N THR A 88 -9.22 -5.65 -17.66
CA THR A 88 -9.98 -4.83 -18.61
C THR A 88 -9.16 -3.61 -19.02
N PRO A 89 -8.11 -3.79 -19.84
CA PRO A 89 -7.24 -2.68 -20.24
C PRO A 89 -8.00 -1.66 -21.09
N TYR A 90 -7.74 -0.37 -20.86
CA TYR A 90 -8.36 0.71 -21.62
C TYR A 90 -7.94 0.72 -23.09
N THR A 91 -8.76 1.37 -23.91
CA THR A 91 -8.51 1.51 -25.35
C THR A 91 -7.25 2.35 -25.59
N GLY A 92 -6.34 1.85 -26.43
CA GLY A 92 -5.12 2.57 -26.81
C GLY A 92 -3.98 2.47 -25.80
N ILE A 93 -4.08 1.60 -24.78
CA ILE A 93 -2.97 1.32 -23.88
C ILE A 93 -1.71 0.91 -24.66
N THR A 94 -0.61 1.60 -24.39
CA THR A 94 0.68 1.31 -25.02
C THR A 94 1.35 0.10 -24.36
N THR A 95 2.36 -0.47 -25.02
CA THR A 95 3.16 -1.57 -24.45
C THR A 95 3.81 -1.14 -23.13
N ASP A 96 4.36 0.07 -23.07
CA ASP A 96 5.09 0.58 -21.90
C ASP A 96 4.13 0.85 -20.73
N GLU A 97 2.97 1.47 -20.99
CA GLU A 97 1.93 1.64 -19.98
C GLU A 97 1.44 0.31 -19.44
N ARG A 98 1.18 -0.68 -20.32
CA ARG A 98 0.77 -2.01 -19.89
C ARG A 98 1.82 -2.67 -19.02
N ALA A 99 3.10 -2.58 -19.40
CA ALA A 99 4.20 -3.15 -18.62
C ALA A 99 4.28 -2.50 -17.24
N ALA A 100 4.21 -1.18 -17.17
CA ALA A 100 4.28 -0.44 -15.91
C ALA A 100 3.06 -0.69 -15.01
N LEU A 101 1.83 -0.60 -15.54
CA LEU A 101 0.61 -0.89 -14.79
C LEU A 101 0.56 -2.35 -14.32
N THR A 102 1.15 -3.29 -15.07
CA THR A 102 1.29 -4.69 -14.63
C THR A 102 2.29 -4.82 -13.49
N ALA A 103 3.36 -4.03 -13.49
CA ALA A 103 4.33 -4.01 -12.38
C ALA A 103 3.68 -3.45 -11.10
N ILE A 104 2.99 -2.31 -11.21
CA ILE A 104 2.25 -1.71 -10.10
C ILE A 104 1.20 -2.70 -9.56
N SER A 105 0.39 -3.31 -10.44
CA SER A 105 -0.58 -4.34 -10.04
C SER A 105 0.02 -5.48 -9.22
N LYS A 106 1.27 -5.88 -9.50
CA LYS A 106 1.98 -6.91 -8.72
C LYS A 106 2.44 -6.37 -7.37
N HIS A 107 2.93 -5.13 -7.31
CA HIS A 107 3.33 -4.51 -6.06
C HIS A 107 2.15 -4.37 -5.11
N GLU A 108 1.00 -3.85 -5.58
CA GLU A 108 -0.20 -3.73 -4.74
C GLU A 108 -0.70 -5.08 -4.22
N ALA A 109 -0.67 -6.11 -5.06
CA ALA A 109 -1.00 -7.46 -4.62
C ALA A 109 -0.04 -7.96 -3.53
N ILE A 110 1.26 -7.67 -3.67
CA ILE A 110 2.29 -8.03 -2.68
C ILE A 110 2.11 -7.23 -1.40
N HIS A 111 1.85 -5.93 -1.45
CA HIS A 111 1.63 -5.09 -0.27
C HIS A 111 0.41 -5.58 0.52
N ARG A 112 -0.73 -5.79 -0.15
CA ARG A 112 -1.92 -6.41 0.44
C ARG A 112 -1.60 -7.73 1.12
N ASP A 113 -0.96 -8.66 0.41
CA ASP A 113 -0.68 -10.01 0.94
C ASP A 113 0.35 -9.95 2.07
N PHE A 114 1.27 -8.99 2.01
CA PHE A 114 2.23 -8.73 3.05
C PHE A 114 1.53 -8.31 4.35
N PHE A 115 0.61 -7.33 4.33
CA PHE A 115 -0.12 -6.93 5.53
C PHE A 115 -1.00 -8.05 6.07
N LYS A 116 -1.67 -8.78 5.18
CA LYS A 116 -2.46 -9.96 5.57
C LYS A 116 -1.62 -10.98 6.34
N ALA A 117 -0.36 -11.16 5.98
CA ALA A 117 0.57 -12.05 6.67
C ALA A 117 1.16 -11.45 7.95
N ALA A 118 1.33 -10.12 8.01
CA ALA A 118 1.90 -9.42 9.16
C ALA A 118 0.90 -9.27 10.33
N ILE A 119 -0.40 -9.22 10.03
CA ILE A 119 -1.46 -9.05 11.03
C ILE A 119 -1.87 -10.42 11.58
N PRO A 120 -2.01 -10.59 12.91
CA PRO A 120 -2.53 -11.84 13.48
C PRO A 120 -3.86 -12.23 12.85
N THR A 121 -4.02 -13.50 12.45
CA THR A 121 -5.17 -13.95 11.65
C THR A 121 -6.53 -13.69 12.31
N ASN A 122 -6.61 -13.70 13.64
CA ASN A 122 -7.82 -13.39 14.40
C ASN A 122 -8.09 -11.88 14.57
N GLN A 123 -7.20 -11.01 14.10
CA GLN A 123 -7.30 -9.55 14.16
C GLN A 123 -7.31 -8.90 12.77
N ALA A 124 -7.01 -9.65 11.71
CA ALA A 124 -7.06 -9.14 10.35
C ALA A 124 -8.49 -8.85 9.90
N ILE A 125 -8.72 -7.68 9.32
CA ILE A 125 -10.01 -7.34 8.71
C ILE A 125 -10.36 -8.30 7.57
N PRO A 126 -11.66 -8.54 7.30
CA PRO A 126 -12.09 -9.36 6.18
C PRO A 126 -11.71 -8.74 4.84
N GLY A 127 -11.90 -9.53 3.78
CA GLY A 127 -11.88 -9.04 2.41
C GLY A 127 -12.89 -7.90 2.22
N LEU A 128 -12.45 -6.74 1.75
CA LEU A 128 -13.35 -5.64 1.40
C LEU A 128 -13.96 -5.85 0.01
N ASN A 129 -15.11 -5.24 -0.24
CA ASN A 129 -15.76 -5.24 -1.55
C ASN A 129 -15.64 -3.86 -2.21
N PRO A 130 -14.71 -3.71 -3.17
CA PRO A 130 -14.59 -2.46 -3.92
C PRO A 130 -15.85 -2.13 -4.74
N ASP A 131 -16.10 -0.84 -4.89
CA ASP A 131 -17.10 -0.28 -5.79
C ASP A 131 -16.44 0.64 -6.82
N PHE A 132 -16.14 0.08 -7.98
CA PHE A 132 -15.59 0.84 -9.11
C PHE A 132 -16.65 1.17 -10.16
N SER A 133 -17.94 1.13 -9.82
CA SER A 133 -19.04 1.37 -10.76
C SER A 133 -18.99 2.75 -11.44
N LYS A 134 -18.30 3.71 -10.82
CA LYS A 134 -18.10 5.08 -11.33
C LYS A 134 -16.87 5.25 -12.21
N ILE A 135 -16.04 4.22 -12.37
CA ILE A 135 -14.81 4.27 -13.18
C ILE A 135 -15.07 3.57 -14.52
N ASN A 136 -14.96 4.30 -15.62
CA ASN A 136 -14.95 3.67 -16.94
C ASN A 136 -13.56 3.10 -17.26
N PHE A 137 -13.37 1.79 -17.05
CA PHE A 137 -12.10 1.11 -17.33
C PHE A 137 -11.69 1.07 -18.81
N THR A 138 -12.58 1.41 -19.73
CA THR A 138 -12.25 1.48 -21.16
C THR A 138 -11.60 2.80 -21.58
N ASP A 139 -11.64 3.82 -20.71
CA ASP A 139 -11.14 5.17 -20.94
C ASP A 139 -9.81 5.40 -20.20
N ARG A 140 -8.75 5.72 -20.96
CA ARG A 140 -7.40 5.94 -20.41
C ARG A 140 -7.37 7.04 -19.35
N THR A 141 -8.01 8.17 -19.63
CA THR A 141 -7.96 9.33 -18.74
C THR A 141 -8.68 9.04 -17.43
N GLN A 142 -9.84 8.38 -17.47
CA GLN A 142 -10.56 7.98 -16.25
C GLN A 142 -9.79 6.96 -15.43
N VAL A 143 -9.17 5.95 -16.07
CA VAL A 143 -8.34 4.96 -15.37
C VAL A 143 -7.13 5.63 -14.71
N LEU A 144 -6.37 6.44 -15.44
CA LEU A 144 -5.18 7.09 -14.89
C LEU A 144 -5.52 8.17 -13.84
N THR A 145 -6.69 8.81 -13.94
CA THR A 145 -7.17 9.76 -12.91
C THR A 145 -7.55 9.01 -11.62
N ALA A 146 -8.21 7.87 -11.72
CA ALA A 146 -8.51 7.02 -10.57
C ALA A 146 -7.21 6.46 -9.95
N ALA A 147 -6.28 5.96 -10.77
CA ALA A 147 -4.97 5.52 -10.33
C ALA A 147 -4.24 6.63 -9.56
N LYS A 148 -4.15 7.85 -10.12
CA LYS A 148 -3.55 9.01 -9.45
C LYS A 148 -4.21 9.25 -8.08
N THR A 149 -5.55 9.18 -8.03
CA THR A 149 -6.30 9.41 -6.78
C THR A 149 -5.94 8.38 -5.71
N PHE A 150 -5.86 7.10 -6.06
CA PHE A 150 -5.52 6.05 -5.09
C PHE A 150 -4.07 6.17 -4.63
N GLU A 151 -3.13 6.30 -5.57
CA GLU A 151 -1.69 6.38 -5.27
C GLU A 151 -1.36 7.60 -4.39
N ASP A 152 -1.91 8.78 -4.72
CA ASP A 152 -1.74 9.99 -3.90
C ASP A 152 -2.35 9.80 -2.50
N LEU A 153 -3.50 9.13 -2.43
CA LEU A 153 -4.19 8.87 -1.16
C LEU A 153 -3.41 7.87 -0.31
N GLY A 154 -2.83 6.83 -0.91
CA GLY A 154 -1.96 5.85 -0.27
C GLY A 154 -0.72 6.51 0.34
N VAL A 155 -0.01 7.34 -0.44
CA VAL A 155 1.15 8.10 0.07
C VAL A 155 0.75 8.98 1.26
N ALA A 156 -0.34 9.75 1.13
CA ALA A 156 -0.81 10.63 2.18
C ALA A 156 -1.28 9.87 3.44
N ALA A 157 -1.83 8.67 3.26
CA ALA A 157 -2.25 7.77 4.32
C ALA A 157 -1.06 7.25 5.13
N TYR A 158 -0.01 6.77 4.46
CA TYR A 158 1.21 6.31 5.12
C TYR A 158 1.91 7.43 5.87
N ASN A 159 2.04 8.61 5.25
CA ASN A 159 2.68 9.77 5.89
C ASN A 159 1.91 10.23 7.13
N GLY A 160 0.57 10.23 7.07
CA GLY A 160 -0.27 10.65 8.18
C GLY A 160 -0.34 9.65 9.33
N ALA A 161 -0.37 8.34 9.01
CA ALA A 161 -0.46 7.27 9.99
C ALA A 161 0.90 6.85 10.56
N GLY A 162 2.02 7.19 9.90
CA GLY A 162 3.36 6.81 10.37
C GLY A 162 3.66 7.26 11.80
N GLN A 163 3.15 8.42 12.22
CA GLN A 163 3.30 8.92 13.60
C GLN A 163 2.53 8.10 14.65
N LEU A 164 1.56 7.30 14.22
CA LEU A 164 0.72 6.47 15.09
C LEU A 164 1.37 5.11 15.39
N ILE A 165 2.43 4.75 14.67
CA ILE A 165 3.11 3.46 14.82
C ILE A 165 4.13 3.55 15.96
N GLN A 166 3.94 2.71 16.97
CA GLN A 166 4.84 2.62 18.14
C GLN A 166 5.97 1.61 17.92
N ASN A 167 5.70 0.51 17.21
CA ASN A 167 6.69 -0.51 16.92
C ASN A 167 7.61 -0.07 15.75
N GLY A 168 8.89 0.14 16.05
CA GLY A 168 9.89 0.53 15.05
C GLY A 168 10.03 -0.44 13.87
N THR A 169 9.67 -1.72 14.04
CA THR A 169 9.66 -2.70 12.93
C THR A 169 8.56 -2.37 11.94
N TYR A 170 7.36 -2.03 12.43
CA TYR A 170 6.23 -1.63 11.59
C TYR A 170 6.48 -0.26 10.95
N LEU A 171 7.13 0.66 11.67
CA LEU A 171 7.47 1.97 11.12
C LEU A 171 8.50 1.85 9.98
N LEU A 172 9.55 1.05 10.17
CA LEU A 172 10.54 0.77 9.12
C LEU A 172 9.89 0.14 7.88
N LEU A 173 8.95 -0.76 8.11
CA LEU A 173 8.20 -1.42 7.06
C LEU A 173 7.31 -0.42 6.29
N ALA A 174 6.52 0.38 7.00
CA ALA A 174 5.69 1.43 6.40
C ALA A 174 6.54 2.39 5.56
N GLY A 175 7.72 2.78 6.06
CA GLY A 175 8.70 3.60 5.33
C GLY A 175 9.21 2.96 4.03
N LYS A 176 9.30 1.62 3.96
CA LYS A 176 9.66 0.92 2.73
C LYS A 176 8.53 0.93 1.71
N ILE A 177 7.29 0.69 2.16
CA ILE A 177 6.12 0.63 1.28
C ILE A 177 5.79 2.01 0.73
N VAL A 178 5.70 3.04 1.57
CA VAL A 178 5.41 4.41 1.12
C VAL A 178 6.44 4.93 0.10
N SER A 179 7.70 4.47 0.19
CA SER A 179 8.72 4.82 -0.80
C SER A 179 8.44 4.23 -2.19
N VAL A 180 7.73 3.10 -2.26
CA VAL A 180 7.28 2.45 -3.49
C VAL A 180 6.01 3.14 -3.98
N GLU A 181 5.04 3.39 -3.11
CA GLU A 181 3.82 4.16 -3.44
C GLU A 181 4.15 5.53 -4.03
N ALA A 182 5.09 6.26 -3.43
CA ALA A 182 5.50 7.56 -3.96
C ALA A 182 6.07 7.47 -5.40
N ARG A 183 6.71 6.35 -5.75
CA ARG A 183 7.20 6.12 -7.13
C ARG A 183 6.07 5.76 -8.09
N HIS A 184 5.07 5.01 -7.63
CA HIS A 184 3.87 4.73 -8.40
C HIS A 184 3.08 6.03 -8.65
N ALA A 185 2.78 6.80 -7.61
CA ALA A 185 2.13 8.10 -7.68
C ALA A 185 2.83 9.04 -8.68
N ALA A 186 4.15 9.20 -8.54
CA ALA A 186 4.95 10.03 -9.42
C ALA A 186 4.86 9.60 -10.89
N TYR A 187 4.92 8.28 -11.15
CA TYR A 187 4.84 7.73 -12.50
C TYR A 187 3.44 7.89 -13.12
N ILE A 188 2.38 7.58 -12.37
CA ILE A 188 0.99 7.72 -12.84
C ILE A 188 0.68 9.19 -13.15
N ARG A 189 1.13 10.11 -12.30
CA ARG A 189 1.04 11.55 -12.55
C ARG A 189 1.71 11.93 -13.87
N ASP A 190 2.96 11.50 -14.08
CA ASP A 190 3.70 11.80 -15.31
C ASP A 190 3.01 11.24 -16.57
N LEU A 191 2.44 10.02 -16.49
CA LEU A 191 1.64 9.43 -17.57
C LEU A 191 0.39 10.24 -17.91
N LEU A 192 -0.26 10.85 -16.91
CA LEU A 192 -1.45 11.67 -17.09
C LEU A 192 -1.10 13.07 -17.61
N THR A 193 -0.07 13.69 -17.03
CA THR A 193 0.43 15.02 -17.37
C THR A 193 1.95 15.02 -17.23
N PRO A 194 2.71 15.04 -18.35
CA PRO A 194 4.16 15.04 -18.32
C PRO A 194 4.73 16.17 -17.46
N GLY A 195 5.67 15.84 -16.57
CA GLY A 195 6.29 16.75 -15.62
C GLY A 195 5.51 16.97 -14.32
N SER A 196 4.35 16.33 -14.12
CA SER A 196 3.53 16.49 -12.90
C SER A 196 3.89 15.53 -11.75
N PHE A 197 4.99 14.78 -11.88
CA PHE A 197 5.45 13.72 -10.97
C PHE A 197 5.57 14.14 -9.48
N ALA A 198 5.71 15.44 -9.20
CA ALA A 198 5.74 16.02 -7.86
C ALA A 198 5.03 17.39 -7.85
N GLY A 199 3.74 17.39 -8.18
CA GLY A 199 2.94 18.61 -8.28
C GLY A 199 2.70 19.32 -6.94
N ASN A 200 2.49 20.64 -6.99
CA ASN A 200 2.19 21.47 -5.81
C ASN A 200 0.85 21.12 -5.12
N ASP A 201 0.03 20.27 -5.75
CA ASP A 201 -1.20 19.73 -5.17
C ASP A 201 -0.93 18.63 -4.13
N VAL A 202 0.26 18.02 -4.14
CA VAL A 202 0.69 17.02 -3.15
C VAL A 202 1.96 17.40 -2.40
N VAL A 203 2.85 18.19 -3.00
CA VAL A 203 4.06 18.66 -2.34
C VAL A 203 3.87 20.10 -1.87
N ASN A 204 4.02 20.32 -0.57
CA ASN A 204 3.90 21.65 0.02
C ASN A 204 5.16 22.52 -0.21
N THR A 205 5.11 23.79 0.22
CA THR A 205 6.21 24.75 0.03
C THR A 205 7.52 24.38 0.75
N SER A 206 7.47 23.44 1.70
CA SER A 206 8.65 22.90 2.38
C SER A 206 9.23 21.66 1.68
N GLY A 207 8.67 21.25 0.54
CA GLY A 207 9.08 20.05 -0.19
C GLY A 207 8.62 18.75 0.45
N LEU A 208 7.60 18.80 1.31
CA LEU A 208 7.04 17.62 1.99
C LEU A 208 5.73 17.22 1.31
N ASP A 209 5.57 15.91 1.12
CA ASP A 209 4.32 15.33 0.62
C ASP A 209 3.18 15.49 1.65
N GLN A 210 1.95 15.34 1.21
CA GLN A 210 0.78 15.42 2.07
C GLN A 210 0.80 14.32 3.13
N ALA A 211 0.22 14.65 4.29
CA ALA A 211 -0.05 13.72 5.37
C ALA A 211 -1.49 13.96 5.82
N LEU A 212 -2.36 12.97 5.62
CA LEU A 212 -3.78 13.08 5.95
C LEU A 212 -4.12 12.28 7.21
N SER A 213 -5.11 12.77 7.96
CA SER A 213 -5.63 12.00 9.10
C SER A 213 -6.35 10.74 8.61
N VAL A 214 -6.39 9.70 9.45
CA VAL A 214 -7.13 8.45 9.15
C VAL A 214 -8.56 8.73 8.71
N SER A 215 -9.26 9.63 9.42
CA SER A 215 -10.64 10.01 9.08
C SER A 215 -10.76 10.66 7.71
N ALA A 216 -9.82 11.55 7.33
CA ALA A 216 -9.82 12.19 6.02
C ALA A 216 -9.60 11.17 4.90
N VAL A 217 -8.67 10.23 5.10
CA VAL A 217 -8.38 9.18 4.13
C VAL A 217 -9.57 8.23 3.96
N LEU A 218 -10.15 7.74 5.05
CA LEU A 218 -11.30 6.85 4.99
C LEU A 218 -12.50 7.53 4.33
N THR A 219 -12.69 8.84 4.56
CA THR A 219 -13.72 9.63 3.86
C THR A 219 -13.47 9.68 2.35
N ALA A 220 -12.22 9.88 1.93
CA ALA A 220 -11.85 9.90 0.51
C ALA A 220 -11.96 8.53 -0.17
N ALA A 221 -11.66 7.44 0.56
CA ALA A 221 -11.75 6.07 0.05
C ALA A 221 -13.18 5.51 0.03
N GLN A 222 -14.07 5.99 0.92
CA GLN A 222 -15.43 5.46 1.10
C GLN A 222 -16.27 5.33 -0.19
N PRO A 223 -16.20 6.24 -1.18
CA PRO A 223 -16.95 6.09 -2.43
C PRO A 223 -16.60 4.83 -3.24
N TYR A 224 -15.48 4.17 -2.91
CA TYR A 224 -14.95 3.01 -3.62
C TYR A 224 -14.98 1.72 -2.78
N ILE A 225 -15.59 1.75 -1.58
CA ILE A 225 -15.69 0.60 -0.68
C ILE A 225 -17.15 0.47 -0.25
N LYS A 226 -17.73 -0.72 -0.39
CA LYS A 226 -19.15 -0.95 -0.04
C LYS A 226 -19.38 -1.01 1.46
N GLU A 227 -18.43 -1.58 2.19
CA GLU A 227 -18.45 -1.59 3.64
C GLU A 227 -18.23 -0.19 4.21
N LYS A 228 -18.89 0.11 5.32
CA LYS A 228 -18.48 1.26 6.13
C LYS A 228 -17.21 0.88 6.90
N ILE A 229 -16.16 1.68 6.80
CA ILE A 229 -14.93 1.44 7.57
C ILE A 229 -14.92 2.29 8.84
N ASN A 230 -14.74 1.67 10.00
CA ASN A 230 -14.55 2.36 11.27
C ASN A 230 -13.06 2.40 11.63
N GLY A 231 -12.47 3.58 11.56
CA GLY A 231 -11.08 3.85 11.95
C GLY A 231 -10.92 4.69 13.21
N ASP A 232 -11.97 4.83 14.04
CA ASP A 232 -11.98 5.78 15.16
C ASP A 232 -10.90 5.48 16.21
N ASN A 233 -10.45 4.23 16.30
CA ASN A 233 -9.46 3.78 17.28
C ASN A 233 -8.07 3.50 16.69
N VAL A 234 -7.85 3.73 15.39
CA VAL A 234 -6.57 3.48 14.74
C VAL A 234 -5.44 4.25 15.43
N GLY A 235 -4.42 3.53 15.92
CA GLY A 235 -3.27 4.11 16.60
C GLY A 235 -3.50 4.57 18.05
N LYS A 236 -4.70 4.34 18.61
CA LYS A 236 -5.01 4.63 20.02
C LYS A 236 -4.68 3.47 20.94
#